data_AF-A0A3D9XV58-F1
#
_entry.id   AF-A0A3D9XV58-F1
#
_cell.length_a   1.000
_cell.length_b   1.000
_cell.length_c   1.000
_cell.angle_alpha   90.00
_cell.angle_beta   90.00
_cell.angle_gamma   90.00
#
_symmetry.space_group_name_H-M   'P 1'
#
loop_
_entity.id
_entity.type
_entity.pdbx_description
1 polymer ?
#
loop_
_entity_poly.entity_id
_entity_poly.type
_entity_poly.pdbx_seq_one_letter_code
_entity_poly.pdbx_strand_id
1 'polypeptide(L)'
;MAASCRIGVVDYSIGKGVAPACSASSSRSIPRAGADGDLKVGPGPCFSIFRPYHLTSLEVPLSAIRAVIKGQPDMEPADHPVAECVAVAKRDLNPGDTLGKIGEYDYRGFAMTWKDARNQKAMPLGLAERAVVNRPIKAGERLTYENCTPCDDFIVTKIRQRMDQADSRFADA
;
A
#
# COMPACT_ATOMS: atom_id res chain seq x y z
N MET A 1 -12.53 19.38 7.34
CA MET A 1 -12.20 17.96 7.08
C MET A 1 -12.08 17.28 8.44
N ALA A 2 -13.15 16.63 8.91
CA ALA A 2 -13.13 15.94 10.20
C ALA A 2 -12.63 14.50 9.97
N ALA A 3 -11.33 14.29 10.11
CA ALA A 3 -10.74 12.96 10.09
C ALA A 3 -10.90 12.33 11.48
N SER A 4 -11.47 11.13 11.54
CA SER A 4 -11.37 10.26 12.72
C SER A 4 -9.89 10.08 13.06
N CYS A 5 -9.46 10.56 14.21
CA CYS A 5 -8.04 10.60 14.58
C CYS A 5 -7.61 9.26 15.19
N ARG A 6 -7.66 8.18 14.41
CA ARG A 6 -6.92 6.97 14.75
C ARG A 6 -5.44 7.25 14.45
N ILE A 7 -4.59 7.13 15.47
CA ILE A 7 -3.14 7.36 15.34
C ILE A 7 -2.49 6.16 14.66
N GLY A 8 -1.43 6.39 13.87
CA GLY A 8 -0.64 5.34 13.23
C GLY A 8 -1.31 4.75 11.98
N VAL A 9 -1.98 5.59 11.19
CA VAL A 9 -2.66 5.19 9.95
C VAL A 9 -2.02 5.83 8.73
N VAL A 10 -2.11 5.15 7.59
CA VAL A 10 -1.80 5.70 6.27
C VAL A 10 -3.12 5.93 5.55
N ASP A 11 -3.30 7.14 5.04
CA ASP A 11 -4.51 7.54 4.31
C ASP A 11 -4.16 8.57 3.23
N TYR A 12 -5.12 8.94 2.40
CA TYR A 12 -4.98 9.97 1.37
C TYR A 12 -6.10 11.01 1.47
N SER A 13 -5.91 12.14 0.80
CA SER A 13 -6.90 13.21 0.76
C SER A 13 -7.28 13.54 -0.68
N ILE A 14 -8.53 13.98 -0.87
CA ILE A 14 -9.04 14.48 -2.14
C ILE A 14 -9.29 15.98 -1.94
N GLY A 15 -8.47 16.83 -2.56
CA GLY A 15 -8.57 18.27 -2.37
C GLY A 15 -7.47 19.07 -3.08
N LYS A 16 -7.66 20.39 -3.12
CA LYS A 16 -6.69 21.33 -3.70
C LYS A 16 -5.50 21.52 -2.75
N GLY A 17 -4.31 21.76 -3.31
CA GLY A 17 -3.12 22.16 -2.55
C GLY A 17 -2.36 21.02 -1.85
N VAL A 18 -2.74 19.76 -2.08
CA VAL A 18 -2.04 18.59 -1.54
C VAL A 18 -1.16 17.91 -2.59
N ALA A 19 -1.62 17.75 -3.83
CA ALA A 19 -0.76 17.21 -4.89
C ALA A 19 0.10 18.34 -5.53
N PRO A 20 1.37 18.08 -5.91
CA PRO A 20 2.15 16.84 -5.83
C PRO A 20 3.03 16.80 -4.56
N ALA A 21 2.48 16.31 -3.44
CA ALA A 21 3.18 16.32 -2.16
C ALA A 21 2.94 15.04 -1.35
N CYS A 22 3.75 14.87 -0.31
CA CYS A 22 3.47 13.97 0.80
C CYS A 22 3.28 14.78 2.07
N SER A 23 2.37 14.33 2.95
CA SER A 23 2.10 14.95 4.24
C SER A 23 2.09 13.93 5.35
N ALA A 24 2.64 14.28 6.52
CA ALA A 24 2.48 13.52 7.74
C ALA A 24 1.76 14.38 8.79
N SER A 25 0.78 13.82 9.48
CA SER A 25 0.19 14.43 10.67
C SER A 25 0.85 13.85 11.92
N SER A 26 1.25 14.72 12.84
CA SER A 26 1.78 14.29 14.14
C SER A 26 0.92 14.85 15.26
N SER A 27 0.62 14.02 16.24
CA SER A 27 0.04 14.45 17.51
C SER A 27 1.13 14.52 18.57
N ARG A 28 1.17 15.61 19.34
CA ARG A 28 2.07 15.74 20.50
C ARG A 28 1.23 15.89 21.76
N SER A 29 1.59 15.15 22.81
CA SER A 29 0.94 15.16 24.13
C SER A 29 1.74 15.92 25.21
N ILE A 30 2.70 16.78 24.81
CA ILE A 30 3.56 17.50 25.77
C ILE A 30 2.97 18.89 26.08
N PRO A 31 2.88 19.33 27.35
CA PRO A 31 2.24 20.60 27.74
C PRO A 31 2.84 21.88 27.13
N ARG A 32 4.09 21.83 26.64
CA ARG A 32 4.77 22.92 25.92
C ARG A 32 4.37 23.05 24.44
N ALA A 33 3.41 22.26 23.96
CA ALA A 33 2.87 22.31 22.59
C ALA A 33 2.22 23.65 22.20
N GLY A 34 2.12 24.62 23.12
CA GLY A 34 1.76 26.00 22.80
C GLY A 34 2.76 26.73 21.89
N ALA A 35 4.03 26.32 21.88
CA ALA A 35 5.08 26.96 21.06
C ALA A 35 4.85 26.79 19.55
N ASP A 36 4.14 25.73 19.13
CA ASP A 36 3.81 25.50 17.71
C ASP A 36 2.72 26.48 17.23
N GLY A 37 1.85 26.95 18.13
CA GLY A 37 0.90 28.04 17.85
C GLY A 37 1.62 29.35 17.49
N ASP A 38 2.75 29.63 18.14
CA ASP A 38 3.58 30.80 17.85
C ASP A 38 4.21 30.71 16.46
N LEU A 39 4.56 29.49 16.02
CA LEU A 39 5.14 29.20 14.70
C LEU A 39 4.13 29.20 13.56
N LYS A 40 2.84 29.44 13.84
CA LYS A 40 1.77 29.49 12.83
C LYS A 40 1.61 28.20 12.01
N VAL A 41 1.93 27.05 12.62
CA VAL A 41 1.80 25.73 11.96
C VAL A 41 0.38 25.14 12.03
N GLY A 42 -0.57 25.88 12.58
CA GLY A 42 -1.99 25.52 12.70
C GLY A 42 -2.44 25.30 14.14
N PRO A 43 -3.75 25.12 14.38
CA PRO A 43 -4.26 24.79 15.70
C PRO A 43 -3.92 23.33 16.06
N GLY A 44 -3.38 23.13 17.26
CA GLY A 44 -3.10 21.79 17.80
C GLY A 44 -4.38 20.98 18.12
N PRO A 45 -4.25 19.70 18.50
CA PRO A 45 -3.01 18.98 18.84
C PRO A 45 -2.36 18.26 17.65
N CYS A 46 -2.97 18.30 16.46
CA CYS A 46 -2.48 17.64 15.25
C CYS A 46 -1.92 18.66 14.27
N PHE A 47 -0.63 18.57 13.99
CA PHE A 47 0.05 19.46 13.06
C PHE A 47 0.44 18.70 11.79
N SER A 48 0.42 19.41 10.65
CA SER A 48 0.79 18.84 9.35
C SER A 48 2.22 19.22 8.98
N ILE A 49 3.05 18.23 8.70
CA ILE A 49 4.36 18.40 8.08
C ILE A 49 4.18 18.13 6.58
N PHE A 50 4.47 19.12 5.76
CA PHE A 50 4.15 19.09 4.33
C PHE A 50 5.42 19.24 3.49
N ARG A 51 5.66 18.28 2.58
CA ARG A 51 6.73 18.35 1.57
C ARG A 51 6.08 18.60 0.20
N PRO A 52 6.01 19.85 -0.30
CA PRO A 52 5.18 20.25 -1.45
C PRO A 52 5.72 19.80 -2.82
N TYR A 53 6.60 18.80 -2.86
CA TYR A 53 7.19 18.27 -4.08
C TYR A 53 7.67 16.83 -3.89
N HIS A 54 7.61 16.06 -4.97
CA HIS A 54 8.35 14.83 -5.16
C HIS A 54 8.74 14.73 -6.64
N LEU A 55 10.04 14.63 -6.92
CA LEU A 55 10.61 14.69 -8.26
C LEU A 55 10.79 13.31 -8.90
N THR A 56 10.15 12.28 -8.34
CA THR A 56 10.09 10.92 -8.89
C THR A 56 11.48 10.37 -9.25
N SER A 57 11.75 10.10 -10.52
CA SER A 57 13.01 9.55 -11.01
C SER A 57 14.21 10.46 -10.77
N LEU A 58 14.01 11.78 -10.67
CA LEU A 58 15.10 12.74 -10.42
C LEU A 58 15.67 12.64 -9.00
N GLU A 59 14.94 12.05 -8.05
CA GLU A 59 15.42 11.82 -6.68
C GLU A 59 16.20 10.50 -6.54
N VAL A 60 16.00 9.53 -7.44
CA VAL A 60 16.61 8.18 -7.37
C VAL A 60 18.15 8.20 -7.29
N PRO A 61 18.89 9.09 -8.01
CA PRO A 61 20.34 9.16 -7.88
C PRO A 61 20.81 9.47 -6.44
N LEU A 62 20.02 10.20 -5.65
CA LEU A 62 20.35 10.49 -4.25
C LEU A 62 20.33 9.22 -3.39
N SER A 63 19.38 8.32 -3.64
CA SER A 63 19.30 7.02 -2.98
C SER A 63 20.46 6.12 -3.38
N ALA A 64 20.81 6.08 -4.67
CA ALA A 64 21.95 5.31 -5.16
C ALA A 64 23.27 5.77 -4.53
N ILE A 65 23.50 7.09 -4.46
CA ILE A 65 24.69 7.67 -3.82
C ILE A 65 24.74 7.31 -2.33
N ARG A 66 23.62 7.40 -1.60
CA ARG A 66 23.58 7.02 -0.18
C ARG A 66 23.83 5.54 0.03
N ALA A 67 23.25 4.68 -0.80
CA ALA A 67 23.46 3.24 -0.73
C ALA A 67 24.93 2.87 -0.95
N VAL A 68 25.58 3.45 -1.96
CA VAL A 68 26.97 3.11 -2.32
C VAL A 68 27.98 3.77 -1.37
N ILE A 69 27.83 5.06 -1.09
CA ILE A 69 28.84 5.81 -0.30
C ILE A 69 28.65 5.57 1.20
N LYS A 70 27.40 5.50 1.68
CA LYS A 70 27.09 5.41 3.12
C LYS A 70 26.61 4.03 3.56
N GLY A 71 26.39 3.10 2.63
CA GLY A 71 25.80 1.80 2.96
C GLY A 71 24.37 1.91 3.50
N GLN A 72 23.66 3.01 3.20
CA GLN A 72 22.38 3.34 3.84
C GLN A 72 21.23 3.33 2.82
N PRO A 73 20.14 2.56 3.06
CA PRO A 73 18.93 2.64 2.26
C PRO A 73 18.12 3.89 2.61
N ASP A 74 17.40 4.46 1.63
CA ASP A 74 16.43 5.54 1.89
C ASP A 74 15.09 5.01 2.41
N MET A 75 14.74 3.75 2.10
CA MET A 75 13.56 3.07 2.60
C MET A 75 13.76 1.55 2.56
N GLU A 76 13.28 0.86 3.59
CA GLU A 76 13.25 -0.60 3.67
C GLU A 76 11.88 -1.07 4.20
N PRO A 77 11.42 -2.28 3.86
CA PRO A 77 10.26 -2.88 4.49
C PRO A 77 10.47 -3.06 5.99
N ALA A 78 9.39 -3.02 6.77
CA ALA A 78 9.44 -3.44 8.16
C ALA A 78 9.82 -4.94 8.28
N ASP A 79 10.17 -5.36 9.49
CA ASP A 79 10.52 -6.76 9.82
C ASP A 79 9.36 -7.74 9.68
N HIS A 80 8.11 -7.23 9.65
CA HIS A 80 6.89 -7.97 9.38
C HIS A 80 5.89 -7.15 8.54
N PRO A 81 5.05 -7.81 7.72
CA PRO A 81 4.05 -7.12 6.90
C PRO A 81 2.87 -6.65 7.76
N VAL A 82 2.47 -5.38 7.57
CA VAL A 82 1.31 -4.78 8.25
C VAL A 82 0.14 -4.47 7.31
N ALA A 83 0.42 -4.40 6.01
CA ALA A 83 -0.55 -4.09 4.97
C ALA A 83 -0.34 -4.98 3.75
N GLU A 84 -1.39 -5.16 2.97
CA GLU A 84 -1.38 -5.88 1.70
C GLU A 84 -2.14 -5.05 0.66
N CYS A 85 -1.59 -4.93 -0.55
CA CYS A 85 -2.32 -4.36 -1.68
C CYS A 85 -2.94 -5.52 -2.47
N VAL A 86 -4.26 -5.64 -2.43
CA VAL A 86 -5.01 -6.74 -3.05
C VAL A 86 -5.70 -6.27 -4.33
N ALA A 87 -6.13 -7.22 -5.17
CA ALA A 87 -6.89 -6.93 -6.38
C ALA A 87 -8.40 -6.97 -6.15
N VAL A 88 -9.12 -6.01 -6.74
CA VAL A 88 -10.59 -5.94 -6.78
C VAL A 88 -11.05 -5.83 -8.23
N ALA A 89 -12.04 -6.64 -8.61
CA ALA A 89 -12.59 -6.66 -9.96
C ALA A 89 -13.26 -5.32 -10.31
N LYS A 90 -13.03 -4.82 -11.52
CA LYS A 90 -13.69 -3.61 -12.05
C LYS A 90 -14.90 -3.93 -12.92
N ARG A 91 -14.99 -5.16 -13.41
CA ARG A 91 -16.09 -5.70 -14.21
C ARG A 91 -16.40 -7.11 -13.75
N ASP A 92 -17.51 -7.66 -14.25
CA ASP A 92 -17.79 -9.08 -14.11
C ASP A 92 -16.74 -9.89 -14.91
N LEU A 93 -16.21 -10.93 -14.27
CA LEU A 93 -15.21 -11.85 -14.81
C LEU A 93 -15.78 -13.28 -14.82
N ASN A 94 -15.53 -14.00 -15.90
CA ASN A 94 -16.03 -15.36 -16.09
C ASN A 94 -14.91 -16.38 -15.90
N PRO A 95 -15.22 -17.62 -15.46
CA PRO A 95 -14.26 -18.71 -15.48
C PRO A 95 -13.62 -18.87 -16.87
N GLY A 96 -12.29 -19.01 -16.89
CA GLY A 96 -11.49 -19.07 -18.11
C GLY A 96 -10.91 -17.73 -18.55
N ASP A 97 -11.42 -16.59 -18.06
CA ASP A 97 -10.83 -15.28 -18.35
C ASP A 97 -9.37 -15.24 -17.86
N THR A 98 -8.48 -14.74 -18.70
CA THR A 98 -7.10 -14.41 -18.31
C THR A 98 -7.01 -12.91 -18.07
N LEU A 99 -6.57 -12.52 -16.88
CA LEU A 99 -6.51 -11.12 -16.49
C LEU A 99 -5.38 -10.38 -17.21
N GLY A 100 -5.69 -9.14 -17.63
CA GLY A 100 -4.73 -8.20 -18.19
C GLY A 100 -3.78 -7.60 -17.15
N LYS A 101 -3.33 -6.37 -17.38
CA LYS A 101 -2.38 -5.66 -16.50
C LYS A 101 -3.07 -4.69 -15.56
N ILE A 102 -2.35 -4.31 -14.51
CA ILE A 102 -2.77 -3.19 -13.67
C ILE A 102 -2.86 -1.90 -14.50
N GLY A 103 -3.93 -1.14 -14.30
CA GLY A 103 -4.23 0.05 -15.08
C GLY A 103 -5.13 -0.19 -16.29
N GLU A 104 -5.40 -1.44 -16.66
CA GLU A 104 -6.26 -1.78 -17.80
C GLU A 104 -7.74 -1.90 -17.39
N TYR A 105 -8.43 -3.02 -17.65
CA TYR A 105 -9.90 -3.12 -17.53
C TYR A 105 -10.38 -4.05 -16.42
N ASP A 106 -9.61 -5.06 -16.03
CA ASP A 106 -10.14 -6.17 -15.25
C ASP A 106 -10.17 -5.91 -13.75
N TYR A 107 -9.12 -5.26 -13.22
CA TYR A 107 -8.96 -5.08 -11.78
C TYR A 107 -8.28 -3.75 -11.40
N ARG A 108 -8.34 -3.43 -10.10
CA ARG A 108 -7.64 -2.31 -9.46
C ARG A 108 -7.06 -2.72 -8.10
N GLY A 109 -6.11 -1.94 -7.59
CA GLY A 109 -5.59 -2.10 -6.25
C GLY A 109 -6.57 -1.69 -5.16
N PHE A 110 -6.45 -2.33 -4.00
CA PHE A 110 -7.15 -1.97 -2.77
C PHE A 110 -6.26 -2.32 -1.57
N ALA A 111 -6.01 -1.35 -0.68
CA ALA A 111 -5.21 -1.58 0.51
C ALA A 111 -6.03 -2.29 1.60
N MET A 112 -5.43 -3.29 2.24
CA MET A 112 -5.97 -3.98 3.41
C MET A 112 -4.89 -4.08 4.49
N THR A 113 -5.30 -4.38 5.72
CA THR A 113 -4.34 -4.92 6.68
C THR A 113 -3.85 -6.27 6.18
N TRP A 114 -2.60 -6.63 6.47
CA TRP A 114 -2.04 -7.91 6.04
C TRP A 114 -2.85 -9.10 6.61
N LYS A 115 -3.27 -8.99 7.88
CA LYS A 115 -4.07 -10.00 8.58
C LYS A 115 -5.42 -10.23 7.89
N ASP A 116 -6.14 -9.17 7.54
CA ASP A 116 -7.44 -9.29 6.87
C ASP A 116 -7.30 -9.87 5.45
N ALA A 117 -6.26 -9.47 4.71
CA ALA A 117 -6.00 -10.03 3.38
C ALA A 117 -5.71 -11.53 3.44
N ARG A 118 -4.90 -11.98 4.40
CA ARG A 118 -4.59 -13.40 4.61
C ARG A 118 -5.83 -14.19 5.01
N ASN A 119 -6.61 -13.69 5.96
CA ASN A 119 -7.85 -14.33 6.42
C ASN A 119 -8.87 -14.49 5.28
N GLN A 120 -8.95 -13.50 4.38
CA GLN A 120 -9.84 -13.54 3.22
C GLN A 120 -9.22 -14.24 2.01
N LYS A 121 -7.99 -14.79 2.14
CA LYS A 121 -7.20 -15.38 1.05
C LYS A 121 -7.15 -14.45 -0.18
N ALA A 122 -7.13 -13.15 0.05
CA ALA A 122 -7.16 -12.14 -0.98
C ALA A 122 -5.87 -12.21 -1.79
N MET A 123 -6.00 -12.13 -3.11
CA MET A 123 -4.85 -12.22 -4.00
C MET A 123 -4.08 -10.90 -3.99
N PRO A 124 -2.75 -10.93 -3.75
CA PRO A 124 -1.90 -9.76 -3.89
C PRO A 124 -1.98 -9.19 -5.31
N LEU A 125 -2.10 -7.87 -5.42
CA LEU A 125 -2.26 -7.14 -6.68
C LEU A 125 -1.15 -7.47 -7.69
N GLY A 126 0.09 -7.63 -7.20
CA GLY A 126 1.26 -7.95 -8.03
C GLY A 126 1.24 -9.35 -8.65
N LEU A 127 0.30 -10.22 -8.25
CA LEU A 127 0.13 -11.57 -8.79
C LEU A 127 -1.05 -11.69 -9.76
N ALA A 128 -1.84 -10.63 -9.93
CA ALA A 128 -3.07 -10.67 -10.71
C ALA A 128 -2.82 -10.70 -12.23
N GLU A 129 -1.68 -10.18 -12.71
CA GLU A 129 -1.37 -10.19 -14.15
C GLU A 129 -1.27 -11.64 -14.66
N ARG A 130 -2.00 -11.93 -15.75
CA ARG A 130 -2.14 -13.28 -16.34
C ARG A 130 -2.69 -14.34 -15.39
N ALA A 131 -3.29 -13.95 -14.26
CA ALA A 131 -4.04 -14.89 -13.45
C ALA A 131 -5.25 -15.40 -14.24
N VAL A 132 -5.61 -16.67 -14.05
CA VAL A 132 -6.77 -17.29 -14.67
C VAL A 132 -7.92 -17.28 -13.68
N VAL A 133 -9.08 -16.83 -14.13
CA VAL A 133 -10.31 -16.85 -13.34
C VAL A 133 -10.87 -18.27 -13.34
N ASN A 134 -11.12 -18.82 -12.15
CA ASN A 134 -11.59 -20.19 -11.98
C ASN A 134 -13.06 -20.25 -11.54
N ARG A 135 -13.58 -19.15 -11.00
CA ARG A 135 -14.98 -19.00 -10.57
C ARG A 135 -15.51 -17.63 -11.02
N PRO A 136 -16.82 -17.45 -11.24
CA PRO A 136 -17.37 -16.14 -11.57
C PRO A 136 -17.05 -15.11 -10.47
N ILE A 137 -16.67 -13.89 -10.87
CA ILE A 137 -16.37 -12.78 -9.96
C ILE A 137 -17.15 -11.56 -10.41
N LYS A 138 -17.90 -10.92 -9.51
CA LYS A 138 -18.66 -9.71 -9.83
C LYS A 138 -17.81 -8.45 -9.71
N ALA A 139 -18.18 -7.42 -10.46
CA ALA A 139 -17.58 -6.11 -10.31
C ALA A 139 -17.64 -5.64 -8.83
N GLY A 140 -16.50 -5.21 -8.29
CA GLY A 140 -16.37 -4.81 -6.88
C GLY A 140 -15.97 -5.95 -5.93
N GLU A 141 -16.01 -7.21 -6.35
CA GLU A 141 -15.54 -8.33 -5.52
C GLU A 141 -14.00 -8.44 -5.51
N ARG A 142 -13.47 -8.97 -4.41
CA ARG A 142 -12.04 -9.24 -4.27
C ARG A 142 -11.65 -10.45 -5.10
N LEU A 143 -10.49 -10.37 -5.75
CA LEU A 143 -9.82 -11.54 -6.28
C LEU A 143 -9.19 -12.28 -5.10
N THR A 144 -9.35 -13.59 -5.07
CA THR A 144 -8.84 -14.48 -4.04
C THR A 144 -8.16 -15.68 -4.70
N TYR A 145 -7.34 -16.40 -3.94
CA TYR A 145 -6.76 -17.66 -4.42
C TYR A 145 -7.82 -18.75 -4.70
N GLU A 146 -9.07 -18.54 -4.27
CA GLU A 146 -10.16 -19.50 -4.52
C GLU A 146 -10.90 -19.23 -5.83
N ASN A 147 -10.98 -17.97 -6.27
CA ASN A 147 -11.69 -17.59 -7.49
C ASN A 147 -10.75 -17.33 -8.68
N CYS A 148 -9.44 -17.21 -8.44
CA CYS A 148 -8.42 -17.03 -9.47
C CYS A 148 -7.10 -17.73 -9.10
N THR A 149 -6.35 -18.16 -10.12
CA THR A 149 -5.00 -18.75 -9.97
C THR A 149 -3.95 -17.85 -10.61
N PRO A 150 -2.96 -17.35 -9.84
CA PRO A 150 -1.81 -16.61 -10.40
C PRO A 150 -1.00 -17.40 -11.42
N CYS A 151 -0.32 -16.69 -12.31
CA CYS A 151 0.60 -17.32 -13.26
C CYS A 151 1.88 -17.80 -12.57
N ASP A 152 2.11 -19.11 -12.53
CA ASP A 152 3.29 -19.73 -11.91
C ASP A 152 4.59 -19.57 -12.72
N ASP A 153 4.50 -19.11 -13.99
CA ASP A 153 5.69 -18.83 -14.80
C ASP A 153 6.49 -17.64 -14.26
N PHE A 154 5.81 -16.69 -13.61
CA PHE A 154 6.44 -15.49 -13.12
C PHE A 154 7.28 -15.73 -11.87
N ILE A 155 8.49 -15.17 -11.88
CA ILE A 155 9.40 -15.22 -10.73
C ILE A 155 8.79 -14.58 -9.48
N VAL A 156 8.00 -13.51 -9.64
CA VAL A 156 7.34 -12.83 -8.52
C VAL A 156 6.36 -13.76 -7.80
N THR A 157 5.65 -14.62 -8.52
CA THR A 157 4.75 -15.64 -7.95
C THR A 157 5.53 -16.61 -7.06
N LYS A 158 6.67 -17.10 -7.56
CA LYS A 158 7.55 -18.03 -6.81
C LYS A 158 8.19 -17.35 -5.59
N ILE A 159 8.64 -16.11 -5.73
CA ILE A 159 9.19 -15.33 -4.60
C ILE A 159 8.11 -15.09 -3.56
N ARG A 160 6.90 -14.69 -3.98
CA ARG A 160 5.79 -14.43 -3.07
C ARG A 160 5.38 -15.68 -2.30
N GLN A 161 5.35 -16.86 -2.93
CA GLN A 161 5.11 -18.13 -2.22
C GLN A 161 6.14 -18.38 -1.11
N ARG A 162 7.42 -18.11 -1.36
CA ARG A 162 8.48 -18.23 -0.33
C ARG A 162 8.32 -17.20 0.78
N MET A 163 7.92 -15.97 0.44
CA MET A 163 7.60 -14.93 1.43
C MET A 163 6.41 -15.35 2.29
N ASP A 164 5.31 -15.85 1.71
CA ASP A 164 4.12 -16.29 2.45
C ASP A 164 4.40 -17.45 3.40
N GLN A 165 5.36 -18.32 3.05
CA GLN A 165 5.90 -19.37 3.90
C GLN A 165 6.73 -18.80 5.06
N ALA A 166 7.63 -17.84 4.79
CA ALA A 166 8.43 -17.20 5.82
C ALA A 166 7.59 -16.36 6.79
N ASP A 167 6.58 -15.67 6.27
CA ASP A 167 5.69 -14.78 7.01
C ASP A 167 4.60 -15.53 7.79
N SER A 168 4.46 -16.86 7.63
CA SER A 168 3.50 -17.64 8.40
C SER A 168 3.74 -17.52 9.91
N ARG A 169 4.99 -17.24 10.31
CA ARG A 169 5.37 -16.96 11.70
C ARG A 169 4.65 -15.75 12.33
N PHE A 170 4.07 -14.86 11.52
CA PHE A 170 3.34 -13.69 11.97
C PHE A 170 1.82 -13.87 11.95
N ALA A 171 1.32 -15.01 11.45
CA ALA A 171 -0.13 -15.25 11.31
C ALA A 171 -0.81 -15.53 12.66
N ASP A 172 -0.08 -16.08 13.62
CA ASP A 172 -0.56 -16.46 14.95
C ASP A 172 -0.30 -15.39 16.02
N ALA A 173 0.25 -14.23 15.63
CA ALA A 173 0.54 -13.08 16.48
C ALA A 173 -0.63 -12.08 16.60
#